data_AF-A4EH21-F1
#
_entry.id   AF-A4EH21-F1
#
_cell.length_a   1.000
_cell.length_b   1.000
_cell.length_c   1.000
_cell.angle_alpha   90.00
_cell.angle_beta   90.00
_cell.angle_gamma   90.00
#
_symmetry.space_group_name_H-M   'P 1'
#
loop_
_entity.id
_entity.type
_entity.pdbx_description
1 polymer ?
#
loop_
_entity_poly.entity_id
_entity_poly.type
_entity_poly.pdbx_seq_one_letter_code
_entity_poly.pdbx_strand_id
1 'polypeptide(L)'
;MGMSRFNTIKTVASTLTIAVTLGFLVQYGETTPRVGDGESEELYNNAPRSLMLSTNAQGEPVFGVPNIVTTPLDHAANVQRVVAVDVVYTEMAAPNLGMIMASPVSGCDATLSAAREPAAMVALSLSAPCAEEQAFAVSHSGMKVAANTDGEGNAIVRIPALVTDAEFKVTFDNILQATTKIFVPELRQYDRAVLQWMTSDNMRLHALENGAQIGDPGHVWSASLHSPEDTREGKNGFVVYLGDADADIPYQAEVYTFPEGQMNRDGAVDLRVGVTVTEKNCGREVDAMTIQTNAGQTLIQSEIAAQMPSCEKIGEVVFLQDKFSDLAIVSN
;
A
#
# COMPACT_ATOMS: atom_id res chain seq x y z
N MET A 1 -55.90 -37.97 -9.55
CA MET A 1 -54.62 -38.12 -8.84
C MET A 1 -54.18 -36.73 -8.38
N GLY A 2 -54.64 -36.32 -7.19
CA GLY A 2 -54.59 -34.92 -6.75
C GLY A 2 -54.50 -34.84 -5.23
N MET A 3 -53.34 -35.19 -4.67
CA MET A 3 -52.98 -34.98 -3.27
C MET A 3 -51.46 -34.90 -3.18
N SER A 4 -50.88 -33.73 -3.45
CA SER A 4 -49.46 -33.47 -3.16
C SER A 4 -49.13 -31.98 -3.00
N ARG A 5 -49.97 -31.06 -3.47
CA ARG A 5 -49.72 -29.60 -3.37
C ARG A 5 -50.16 -28.96 -2.05
N PHE A 6 -50.97 -29.63 -1.24
CA PHE A 6 -51.51 -29.05 0.01
C PHE A 6 -50.53 -29.10 1.19
N ASN A 7 -49.56 -30.03 1.20
CA ASN A 7 -48.58 -30.11 2.29
C ASN A 7 -47.46 -29.06 2.15
N THR A 8 -47.07 -28.71 0.91
CA THR A 8 -46.01 -27.71 0.67
C THR A 8 -46.46 -26.29 1.05
N ILE A 9 -47.74 -25.95 0.86
CA ILE A 9 -48.30 -24.63 1.19
C ILE A 9 -48.34 -24.42 2.72
N LYS A 10 -48.59 -25.47 3.49
CA LYS A 10 -48.60 -25.40 4.96
C LYS A 10 -47.21 -25.12 5.54
N THR A 11 -46.15 -25.68 4.94
CA THR A 11 -44.78 -25.48 5.42
C THR A 11 -44.26 -24.07 5.12
N VAL A 12 -44.60 -23.50 3.96
CA VAL A 12 -44.20 -22.13 3.59
C VAL A 12 -44.92 -21.07 4.42
N ALA A 13 -46.19 -21.28 4.75
CA ALA A 13 -46.94 -20.37 5.62
C ALA A 13 -46.35 -20.31 7.03
N SER A 14 -45.90 -21.45 7.57
CA SER A 14 -45.31 -21.56 8.91
C SER A 14 -44.01 -20.76 9.07
N THR A 15 -43.09 -20.87 8.10
CA THR A 15 -41.81 -20.15 8.14
C THR A 15 -41.97 -18.65 7.94
N LEU A 16 -42.94 -18.22 7.12
CA LEU A 16 -43.25 -16.80 6.91
C LEU A 16 -43.75 -16.13 8.19
N THR A 17 -44.61 -16.80 8.98
CA THR A 17 -45.09 -16.26 10.26
C THR A 17 -43.97 -16.06 11.29
N ILE A 18 -43.02 -17.00 11.38
CA ILE A 18 -41.91 -16.92 12.36
C ILE A 18 -40.98 -15.74 12.01
N ALA A 19 -40.68 -15.53 10.72
CA ALA A 19 -39.85 -14.43 10.27
C ALA A 19 -40.51 -13.06 10.49
N VAL A 20 -41.82 -12.94 10.24
CA VAL A 20 -42.56 -11.69 10.49
C VAL A 20 -42.64 -11.36 11.98
N THR A 21 -42.82 -12.36 12.85
CA THR A 21 -42.84 -12.11 14.31
C THR A 21 -41.49 -11.69 14.89
N LEU A 22 -40.37 -12.19 14.35
CA LEU A 22 -39.03 -11.76 14.77
C LEU A 22 -38.69 -10.35 14.25
N GLY A 23 -39.10 -10.01 13.02
CA GLY A 23 -38.89 -8.67 12.45
C GLY A 23 -39.68 -7.57 13.18
N PHE A 24 -40.88 -7.87 13.68
CA PHE A 24 -41.72 -6.90 14.40
C PHE A 24 -41.22 -6.57 15.81
N LEU A 25 -40.52 -7.50 16.48
CA LEU A 25 -39.98 -7.26 17.83
C LEU A 25 -38.73 -6.39 17.82
N VAL A 26 -37.95 -6.37 16.74
CA VAL A 26 -36.76 -5.52 16.61
C VAL A 26 -37.13 -4.06 16.29
N GLN A 27 -38.27 -3.82 15.62
CA GLN A 27 -38.69 -2.46 15.25
C GLN A 27 -39.41 -1.68 16.37
N TYR A 28 -39.84 -2.33 17.45
CA TYR A 28 -40.50 -1.67 18.58
C TYR A 28 -39.54 -1.24 19.70
N GLY A 29 -38.22 -1.43 19.53
CA GLY A 29 -37.21 -1.18 20.57
C GLY A 29 -36.47 0.16 20.50
N GLU A 30 -36.57 0.93 19.41
CA GLU A 30 -35.83 2.19 19.25
C GLU A 30 -36.77 3.35 18.94
N THR A 31 -37.35 3.93 19.99
CA THR A 31 -37.81 5.33 19.92
C THR A 31 -36.59 6.24 20.02
N THR A 32 -36.08 6.68 18.88
CA THR A 32 -35.20 7.86 18.83
C THR A 32 -35.99 9.09 19.26
N PRO A 33 -35.47 9.94 20.16
CA PRO A 33 -36.11 11.22 20.46
C PRO A 33 -36.17 12.06 19.18
N ARG A 34 -37.35 12.61 18.86
CA ARG A 34 -37.47 13.65 17.85
C ARG A 34 -36.66 14.86 18.32
N VAL A 35 -35.54 15.13 17.66
CA VAL A 35 -34.90 16.46 17.71
C VAL A 35 -35.85 17.39 16.98
N GLY A 36 -36.54 18.23 17.75
CA GLY A 36 -37.36 19.32 17.22
C GLY A 36 -36.46 20.32 16.52
N ASP A 37 -36.83 20.65 15.29
CA ASP A 37 -36.20 21.71 14.51
C ASP A 37 -36.62 23.04 15.13
N GLY A 38 -35.68 23.71 15.80
CA GLY A 38 -35.86 25.04 16.38
C GLY A 38 -35.58 25.11 17.87
N GLU A 39 -34.30 25.27 18.24
CA GLU A 39 -33.86 25.98 19.46
C GLU A 39 -32.32 26.07 19.48
N SER A 40 -31.78 27.00 18.68
CA SER A 40 -30.34 27.27 18.60
C SER A 40 -29.89 28.46 19.47
N GLU A 41 -30.73 28.97 20.38
CA GLU A 41 -30.44 30.24 21.08
C GLU A 41 -30.46 30.21 22.64
N GLU A 42 -30.69 29.09 23.34
CA GLU A 42 -30.81 29.14 24.82
C GLU A 42 -29.93 28.16 25.62
N LEU A 43 -28.72 27.84 25.14
CA LEU A 43 -27.82 26.92 25.87
C LEU A 43 -27.05 27.50 27.07
N TYR A 44 -27.27 28.76 27.48
CA TYR A 44 -26.44 29.38 28.52
C TYR A 44 -27.05 29.54 29.93
N ASN A 45 -28.29 29.10 30.19
CA ASN A 45 -28.94 29.39 31.48
C ASN A 45 -29.65 28.20 32.17
N ASN A 46 -29.17 26.97 31.99
CA ASN A 46 -29.64 25.87 32.84
C ASN A 46 -28.98 25.94 34.23
N ALA A 47 -29.79 26.04 35.29
CA ALA A 47 -29.32 25.95 36.67
C ALA A 47 -28.56 24.63 36.89
N PRO A 48 -27.42 24.64 37.62
CA PRO A 48 -26.63 23.44 37.80
C PRO A 48 -27.45 22.37 38.53
N ARG A 49 -27.53 21.17 37.95
CA ARG A 49 -28.11 20.00 38.61
C ARG A 49 -27.22 19.60 39.77
N SER A 50 -27.80 19.35 40.94
CA SER A 50 -27.06 18.82 42.09
C SER A 50 -26.54 17.42 41.78
N LEU A 51 -25.21 17.25 41.79
CA LEU A 51 -24.57 15.94 41.75
C LEU A 51 -24.64 15.31 43.15
N MET A 52 -25.21 14.10 43.25
CA MET A 52 -25.11 13.30 44.48
C MET A 52 -23.66 12.81 44.63
N LEU A 53 -22.96 13.26 45.67
CA LEU A 53 -21.68 12.68 46.07
C LEU A 53 -21.93 11.46 46.96
N SER A 54 -21.44 10.29 46.53
CA SER A 54 -21.41 9.10 47.38
C SER A 54 -20.22 9.20 48.33
N THR A 55 -20.49 9.36 49.63
CA THR A 55 -19.48 9.36 50.69
C THR A 55 -19.52 8.06 51.50
N ASN A 56 -18.39 7.68 52.11
CA ASN A 56 -18.33 6.57 53.06
C ASN A 56 -18.83 7.01 54.45
N ALA A 57 -18.83 6.10 55.42
CA ALA A 57 -19.30 6.35 56.78
C ALA A 57 -18.52 7.45 57.55
N GLN A 58 -17.37 7.88 57.03
CA GLN A 58 -16.53 8.94 57.57
C GLN A 58 -16.68 10.27 56.79
N GLY A 59 -17.52 10.32 55.76
CA GLY A 59 -17.76 11.52 54.95
C GLY A 59 -16.79 11.71 53.78
N GLU A 60 -15.91 10.73 53.50
CA GLU A 60 -14.95 10.79 52.39
C GLU A 60 -15.59 10.31 51.08
N PRO A 61 -15.34 10.96 49.93
CA PRO A 61 -15.90 10.56 48.64
C PRO A 61 -15.37 9.19 48.20
N VAL A 62 -16.26 8.28 47.80
CA VAL A 62 -15.93 6.89 47.41
C VAL A 62 -15.42 6.79 45.96
N PHE A 63 -15.66 7.82 45.14
CA PHE A 63 -15.07 7.97 43.81
C PHE A 63 -14.29 9.28 43.76
N GLY A 64 -13.00 9.19 43.99
CA GLY A 64 -12.04 10.27 43.78
C GLY A 64 -10.96 9.79 42.81
N VAL A 65 -10.64 10.61 41.81
CA VAL A 65 -9.37 10.51 41.09
C VAL A 65 -8.27 10.58 42.16
N PRO A 66 -7.30 9.65 42.21
CA PRO A 66 -6.26 9.70 43.24
C PRO A 66 -5.59 11.07 43.23
N ASN A 67 -5.18 11.55 44.40
CA ASN A 67 -4.29 12.70 44.53
C ASN A 67 -2.93 12.35 43.89
N ILE A 68 -2.86 12.47 42.57
CA ILE A 68 -1.61 12.51 41.84
C ILE A 68 -0.99 13.86 42.17
N VAL A 69 0.05 13.84 43.00
CA VAL A 69 0.99 14.95 43.07
C VAL A 69 1.66 15.00 41.69
N THR A 70 1.11 15.78 40.77
CA THR A 70 1.79 16.12 39.53
C THR A 70 2.87 17.14 39.90
N THR A 71 4.07 16.67 40.24
CA THR A 71 5.25 17.53 40.05
C THR A 71 5.26 17.91 38.57
N PRO A 72 5.11 19.20 38.22
CA PRO A 72 5.23 19.61 36.83
C PRO A 72 6.62 19.18 36.36
N LEU A 73 6.69 18.38 35.29
CA LEU A 73 7.96 18.27 34.59
C LEU A 73 8.32 19.68 34.14
N ASP A 74 9.46 20.18 34.59
CA ASP A 74 9.99 21.43 34.07
C ASP A 74 10.47 21.18 32.64
N HIS A 75 9.55 21.39 31.70
CA HIS A 75 9.83 21.25 30.27
C HIS A 75 10.87 22.28 29.81
N ALA A 76 11.17 23.32 30.61
CA ALA A 76 12.21 24.30 30.30
C ALA A 76 13.62 23.77 30.62
N ALA A 77 13.75 22.76 31.50
CA ALA A 77 15.06 22.23 31.91
C ALA A 77 15.81 21.48 30.78
N ASN A 78 15.10 21.05 29.73
CA ASN A 78 15.66 20.33 28.57
C ASN A 78 15.61 21.12 27.25
N VAL A 79 15.30 22.42 27.29
CA VAL A 79 15.29 23.24 26.07
C VAL A 79 16.73 23.64 25.75
N GLN A 80 17.39 22.90 24.86
CA GLN A 80 18.59 23.40 24.21
C GLN A 80 18.24 24.64 23.39
N ARG A 81 18.94 25.74 23.66
CA ARG A 81 18.82 26.98 22.89
C ARG A 81 19.44 26.73 21.52
N VAL A 82 18.61 26.30 20.56
CA VAL A 82 19.02 26.25 19.16
C VAL A 82 19.30 27.68 18.72
N VAL A 83 20.45 27.91 18.10
CA VAL A 83 20.81 29.20 17.51
C VAL A 83 19.68 29.57 16.55
N ALA A 84 19.10 30.76 16.72
CA ALA A 84 18.17 31.30 15.74
C ALA A 84 18.91 31.35 14.41
N VAL A 85 18.55 30.46 13.49
CA VAL A 85 18.95 30.62 12.10
C VAL A 85 18.20 31.86 11.65
N ASP A 86 18.94 32.96 11.49
CA ASP A 86 18.47 34.18 10.86
C ASP A 86 18.33 33.90 9.36
N VAL A 87 17.41 32.99 9.01
CA VAL A 87 16.92 32.85 7.65
C VAL A 87 15.98 34.03 7.48
N VAL A 88 16.52 35.07 6.86
CA VAL A 88 15.73 36.05 6.15
C VAL A 88 14.89 35.27 5.13
N TYR A 89 13.63 34.98 5.48
CA TYR A 89 12.64 34.54 4.52
C TYR A 89 12.48 35.67 3.50
N THR A 90 13.11 35.55 2.34
CA THR A 90 12.91 36.47 1.22
C THR A 90 11.55 36.28 0.54
N GLU A 91 10.69 35.39 1.05
CA GLU A 91 9.33 35.19 0.54
C GLU A 91 8.33 36.09 1.28
N MET A 92 8.48 37.41 1.13
CA MET A 92 7.39 38.37 1.41
C MET A 92 6.42 38.53 0.23
N ALA A 93 6.61 37.76 -0.84
CA ALA A 93 5.63 37.64 -1.91
C ALA A 93 4.93 36.29 -1.75
N ALA A 94 3.80 36.27 -1.02
CA ALA A 94 2.85 35.19 -1.23
C ALA A 94 2.60 35.11 -2.75
N PRO A 95 2.79 33.95 -3.40
CA PRO A 95 2.45 33.83 -4.80
C PRO A 95 0.99 34.27 -4.95
N ASN A 96 0.68 35.02 -6.02
CA ASN A 96 -0.70 35.35 -6.30
C ASN A 96 -1.46 34.02 -6.36
N LEU A 97 -2.30 33.77 -5.35
CA LEU A 97 -3.26 32.68 -5.37
C LEU A 97 -4.21 32.98 -6.52
N GLY A 98 -3.88 32.47 -7.70
CA GLY A 98 -4.83 32.36 -8.80
C GLY A 98 -6.05 31.62 -8.28
N MET A 99 -7.24 31.97 -8.77
CA MET A 99 -8.42 31.17 -8.48
C MET A 99 -8.12 29.73 -8.87
N ILE A 100 -8.14 28.81 -7.89
CA ILE A 100 -8.16 27.38 -8.15
C ILE A 100 -9.52 27.12 -8.81
N MET A 101 -9.53 27.12 -10.14
CA MET A 101 -10.71 26.77 -10.91
C MET A 101 -10.90 25.26 -10.77
N ALA A 102 -11.64 24.84 -9.75
CA ALA A 102 -12.06 23.45 -9.55
C ALA A 102 -13.22 23.04 -10.49
N SER A 103 -13.35 23.71 -11.64
CA SER A 103 -14.26 23.26 -12.69
C SER A 103 -13.51 22.23 -13.51
N PRO A 104 -13.97 20.95 -13.55
CA PRO A 104 -13.35 19.95 -14.40
C PRO A 104 -13.33 20.47 -15.84
N VAL A 105 -12.13 20.50 -16.43
CA VAL A 105 -11.98 20.89 -17.83
C VAL A 105 -12.62 19.77 -18.65
N SER A 106 -13.67 20.11 -19.40
CA SER A 106 -14.38 19.13 -20.22
C SER A 106 -13.41 18.48 -21.21
N GLY A 107 -13.34 17.15 -21.20
CA GLY A 107 -12.44 16.39 -22.08
C GLY A 107 -11.06 16.07 -21.47
N CYS A 108 -10.79 16.48 -20.22
CA CYS A 108 -9.55 16.13 -19.51
C CYS A 108 -9.69 14.92 -18.57
N ASP A 109 -10.78 14.15 -18.67
CA ASP A 109 -11.00 13.02 -17.78
C ASP A 109 -9.96 11.92 -18.05
N ALA A 110 -9.23 11.53 -16.99
CA ALA A 110 -8.31 10.40 -17.05
C ALA A 110 -9.09 9.08 -16.99
N THR A 111 -8.82 8.18 -17.93
CA THR A 111 -9.43 6.85 -17.97
C THR A 111 -8.35 5.78 -17.89
N LEU A 112 -8.63 4.72 -17.13
CA LEU A 112 -7.69 3.61 -16.92
C LEU A 112 -8.41 2.28 -17.14
N SER A 113 -7.86 1.47 -18.03
CA SER A 113 -8.32 0.11 -18.29
C SER A 113 -7.22 -0.90 -18.02
N ALA A 114 -7.62 -2.14 -17.72
CA ALA A 114 -6.70 -3.23 -17.39
C ALA A 114 -7.04 -4.47 -18.22
N ALA A 115 -5.99 -5.15 -18.71
CA ALA A 115 -6.10 -6.43 -19.38
C ALA A 115 -5.10 -7.42 -18.78
N ARG A 116 -5.52 -8.67 -18.60
CA ARG A 116 -4.62 -9.75 -18.17
C ARG A 116 -3.68 -10.14 -19.30
N GLU A 117 -2.42 -10.35 -18.96
CA GLU A 117 -1.37 -10.89 -19.81
C GLU A 117 -0.80 -12.18 -19.18
N PRO A 118 -0.02 -12.99 -19.92
CA PRO A 118 0.64 -14.18 -19.41
C PRO A 118 1.47 -13.93 -18.14
N ALA A 119 1.71 -15.00 -17.38
CA ALA A 119 2.43 -14.96 -16.10
C ALA A 119 1.83 -13.97 -15.08
N ALA A 120 0.50 -13.84 -15.04
CA ALA A 120 -0.21 -12.93 -14.12
C ALA A 120 0.28 -11.47 -14.22
N MET A 121 0.63 -11.03 -15.42
CA MET A 121 0.91 -9.64 -15.74
C MET A 121 -0.39 -8.90 -16.06
N VAL A 122 -0.41 -7.58 -15.85
CA VAL A 122 -1.53 -6.71 -16.18
C VAL A 122 -1.03 -5.57 -17.06
N ALA A 123 -1.57 -5.47 -18.27
CA ALA A 123 -1.39 -4.30 -19.11
C ALA A 123 -2.43 -3.24 -18.71
N LEU A 124 -1.93 -2.08 -18.27
CA LEU A 124 -2.71 -0.91 -17.94
C LEU A 124 -2.65 0.06 -19.11
N SER A 125 -3.80 0.46 -19.64
CA SER A 125 -3.90 1.49 -20.66
C SER A 125 -4.55 2.74 -20.06
N LEU A 126 -3.76 3.81 -19.99
CA LEU A 126 -4.13 5.13 -19.49
C LEU A 126 -4.38 6.06 -20.68
N SER A 127 -5.46 6.83 -20.61
CA SER A 127 -5.68 7.99 -21.47
C SER A 127 -6.01 9.19 -20.59
N ALA A 128 -5.17 10.22 -20.64
CA ALA A 128 -5.26 11.46 -19.88
C ALA A 128 -4.93 12.64 -20.80
N PRO A 129 -5.88 13.10 -21.65
CA PRO A 129 -5.61 14.00 -22.78
C PRO A 129 -4.98 15.35 -22.42
N CYS A 130 -5.03 15.76 -21.14
CA CYS A 130 -4.50 17.03 -20.67
C CYS A 130 -3.19 16.88 -19.88
N ALA A 131 -2.65 15.66 -19.83
CA ALA A 131 -1.40 15.31 -19.19
C ALA A 131 -0.44 14.80 -20.27
N GLU A 132 -0.06 15.66 -21.22
CA GLU A 132 0.90 15.34 -22.28
C GLU A 132 2.33 15.30 -21.72
N GLU A 133 3.10 14.27 -22.07
CA GLU A 133 4.51 14.10 -21.64
C GLU A 133 4.72 14.24 -20.11
N GLN A 134 3.70 13.90 -19.32
CA GLN A 134 3.66 14.14 -17.89
C GLN A 134 4.00 12.86 -17.12
N ALA A 135 4.84 13.01 -16.09
CA ALA A 135 5.14 11.93 -15.16
C ALA A 135 3.93 11.59 -14.27
N PHE A 136 3.70 10.31 -14.07
CA PHE A 136 2.69 9.78 -13.16
C PHE A 136 3.23 8.57 -12.40
N ALA A 137 2.53 8.19 -11.33
CA ALA A 137 2.81 6.98 -10.59
C ALA A 137 1.62 6.02 -10.65
N VAL A 138 1.90 4.73 -10.84
CA VAL A 138 0.94 3.65 -10.65
C VAL A 138 1.19 3.02 -9.30
N SER A 139 0.15 2.87 -8.48
CA SER A 139 0.22 2.14 -7.21
C SER A 139 -0.64 0.89 -7.21
N HIS A 140 -0.09 -0.19 -6.65
CA HIS A 140 -0.73 -1.50 -6.53
C HIS A 140 -0.14 -2.27 -5.34
N SER A 141 -0.98 -2.60 -4.34
CA SER A 141 -0.62 -3.49 -3.22
C SER A 141 0.71 -3.15 -2.53
N GLY A 142 0.92 -1.85 -2.25
CA GLY A 142 2.16 -1.31 -1.65
C GLY A 142 3.21 -0.90 -2.68
N MET A 143 3.27 -1.58 -3.83
CA MET A 143 4.18 -1.22 -4.92
C MET A 143 3.74 0.10 -5.58
N LYS A 144 4.72 0.92 -5.95
CA LYS A 144 4.59 2.15 -6.73
C LYS A 144 5.64 2.16 -7.83
N VAL A 145 5.25 2.52 -9.04
CA VAL A 145 6.16 2.63 -10.19
C VAL A 145 5.88 3.91 -10.96
N ALA A 146 6.93 4.62 -11.35
CA ALA A 146 6.85 5.83 -12.14
C ALA A 146 6.75 5.49 -13.64
N ALA A 147 6.01 6.30 -14.39
CA ALA A 147 5.91 6.23 -15.84
C ALA A 147 5.52 7.59 -16.40
N ASN A 148 5.57 7.73 -17.72
CA ASN A 148 5.25 8.98 -18.41
C ASN A 148 4.19 8.71 -19.48
N THR A 149 3.30 9.68 -19.66
CA THR A 149 2.42 9.73 -20.83
C THR A 149 3.20 10.17 -22.06
N ASP A 150 2.67 9.85 -23.24
CA ASP A 150 3.15 10.38 -24.51
C ASP A 150 2.58 11.79 -24.78
N GLY A 151 2.93 12.35 -25.95
CA GLY A 151 2.44 13.66 -26.39
C GLY A 151 0.94 13.74 -26.68
N GLU A 152 0.19 12.64 -26.57
CA GLU A 152 -1.27 12.61 -26.65
C GLU A 152 -1.91 12.32 -25.28
N GLY A 153 -1.10 12.24 -24.22
CA GLY A 153 -1.55 11.92 -22.87
C GLY A 153 -1.88 10.45 -22.64
N ASN A 154 -1.40 9.54 -23.50
CA ASN A 154 -1.63 8.11 -23.39
C ASN A 154 -0.42 7.38 -22.79
N ALA A 155 -0.66 6.25 -22.12
CA ALA A 155 0.42 5.38 -21.65
C ALA A 155 -0.02 3.91 -21.59
N ILE A 156 0.93 3.00 -21.81
CA ILE A 156 0.76 1.57 -21.54
C ILE A 156 1.82 1.11 -20.54
N VAL A 157 1.38 0.63 -19.38
CA VAL A 157 2.28 0.12 -18.33
C VAL A 157 1.96 -1.34 -18.05
N ARG A 158 2.98 -2.20 -18.04
CA ARG A 158 2.84 -3.63 -17.72
C ARG A 158 3.31 -3.89 -16.30
N ILE A 159 2.40 -4.32 -15.43
CA ILE A 159 2.68 -4.49 -14.01
C ILE A 159 2.31 -5.92 -13.57
N PRO A 160 3.20 -6.62 -12.86
CA PRO A 160 2.87 -7.89 -12.22
C PRO A 160 1.80 -7.69 -11.11
N ALA A 161 0.70 -8.43 -11.15
CA ALA A 161 -0.27 -8.46 -10.05
C ALA A 161 0.33 -9.09 -8.77
N LEU A 162 0.19 -8.44 -7.62
CA LEU A 162 0.67 -8.96 -6.32
C LEU A 162 -0.44 -9.63 -5.49
N VAL A 163 -1.70 -9.41 -5.87
CA VAL A 163 -2.90 -10.02 -5.27
C VAL A 163 -3.89 -10.40 -6.38
N THR A 164 -4.74 -11.39 -6.12
CA THR A 164 -5.69 -11.92 -7.13
C THR A 164 -6.81 -10.93 -7.46
N ASP A 165 -7.36 -10.24 -6.46
CA ASP A 165 -8.28 -9.11 -6.66
C ASP A 165 -7.48 -7.79 -6.72
N ALA A 166 -6.92 -7.49 -7.88
CA ALA A 166 -6.00 -6.38 -8.06
C ALA A 166 -6.73 -5.05 -8.26
N GLU A 167 -6.36 -4.03 -7.49
CA GLU A 167 -6.71 -2.62 -7.71
C GLU A 167 -5.45 -1.86 -8.12
N PHE A 168 -5.54 -1.08 -9.19
CA PHE A 168 -4.46 -0.21 -9.69
C PHE A 168 -4.94 1.24 -9.67
N LYS A 169 -4.09 2.14 -9.18
CA LYS A 169 -4.39 3.58 -9.06
C LYS A 169 -3.33 4.40 -9.76
N VAL A 170 -3.74 5.35 -10.57
CA VAL A 170 -2.86 6.32 -11.23
C VAL A 170 -2.96 7.66 -10.54
N THR A 171 -1.80 8.22 -10.19
CA THR A 171 -1.69 9.56 -9.60
C THR A 171 -0.77 10.44 -10.43
N PHE A 172 -1.22 11.67 -10.68
CA PHE A 172 -0.39 12.76 -11.21
C PHE A 172 -0.17 13.77 -10.09
N ASP A 173 1.06 14.20 -9.86
CA ASP A 173 1.41 15.15 -8.77
C ASP A 173 0.85 14.73 -7.39
N ASN A 174 0.84 13.42 -7.12
CA ASN A 174 0.25 12.80 -5.93
C ASN A 174 -1.29 12.95 -5.78
N ILE A 175 -1.98 13.38 -6.83
CA ILE A 175 -3.44 13.47 -6.91
C ILE A 175 -3.97 12.26 -7.69
N LEU A 176 -4.91 11.53 -7.09
CA LEU A 176 -5.56 10.39 -7.73
C LEU A 176 -6.39 10.84 -8.93
N GLN A 177 -6.08 10.31 -10.11
CA GLN A 177 -6.78 10.64 -11.36
C GLN A 177 -7.66 9.49 -11.86
N ALA A 178 -7.18 8.25 -11.77
CA ALA A 178 -7.93 7.09 -12.25
C ALA A 178 -7.68 5.85 -11.39
N THR A 179 -8.64 4.93 -11.39
CA THR A 179 -8.55 3.64 -10.70
C THR A 179 -9.19 2.57 -11.56
N THR A 180 -8.63 1.36 -11.55
CA THR A 180 -9.23 0.20 -12.21
C THR A 180 -9.03 -1.06 -11.36
N LYS A 181 -9.92 -2.04 -11.53
CA LYS A 181 -9.89 -3.31 -10.82
C LYS A 181 -9.93 -4.46 -11.80
N ILE A 182 -9.20 -5.53 -11.51
CA ILE A 182 -9.18 -6.73 -12.33
C ILE A 182 -8.92 -7.97 -11.46
N PHE A 183 -9.63 -9.04 -11.75
CA PHE A 183 -9.40 -10.34 -11.14
C PHE A 183 -8.36 -11.13 -11.94
N VAL A 184 -7.26 -11.53 -11.29
CA VAL A 184 -6.09 -12.21 -11.88
C VAL A 184 -5.89 -13.59 -11.21
N PRO A 185 -6.72 -14.59 -11.55
CA PRO A 185 -6.66 -15.91 -10.93
C PRO A 185 -5.36 -16.67 -11.20
N GLU A 186 -4.67 -16.35 -12.30
CA GLU A 186 -3.40 -16.94 -12.72
C GLU A 186 -2.27 -16.67 -11.71
N LEU A 187 -2.39 -15.60 -10.90
CA LEU A 187 -1.41 -15.28 -9.86
C LEU A 187 -1.25 -16.41 -8.83
N ARG A 188 -2.29 -17.24 -8.64
CA ARG A 188 -2.19 -18.40 -7.75
C ARG A 188 -1.07 -19.35 -8.15
N GLN A 189 -0.63 -19.35 -9.41
CA GLN A 189 0.43 -20.22 -9.89
C GLN A 189 1.84 -19.63 -9.67
N TYR A 190 1.97 -18.48 -9.00
CA TYR A 190 3.23 -17.78 -8.87
C TYR A 190 3.46 -17.20 -7.48
N ASP A 191 4.70 -17.28 -7.04
CA ASP A 191 5.25 -16.50 -5.94
C ASP A 191 6.02 -15.30 -6.51
N ARG A 192 6.01 -14.18 -5.80
CA ARG A 192 6.74 -12.97 -6.22
C ARG A 192 7.52 -12.34 -5.08
N ALA A 193 8.69 -11.83 -5.44
CA ALA A 193 9.48 -10.93 -4.61
C ALA A 193 9.71 -9.63 -5.38
N VAL A 194 9.43 -8.52 -4.72
CA VAL A 194 9.60 -7.15 -5.24
C VAL A 194 10.69 -6.49 -4.43
N LEU A 195 11.60 -5.82 -5.12
CA LEU A 195 12.49 -4.81 -4.56
C LEU A 195 12.09 -3.46 -5.15
N GLN A 196 11.79 -2.46 -4.31
CA GLN A 196 11.40 -1.12 -4.75
C GLN A 196 12.28 -0.06 -4.09
N TRP A 197 12.68 0.95 -4.87
CA TRP A 197 13.46 2.10 -4.39
C TRP A 197 13.00 3.38 -5.11
N MET A 198 13.47 4.54 -4.63
CA MET A 198 13.04 5.87 -5.11
C MET A 198 14.23 6.78 -5.48
N THR A 199 15.39 6.20 -5.72
CA THR A 199 16.66 6.92 -5.92
C THR A 199 17.39 6.43 -7.17
N SER A 200 18.47 7.10 -7.54
CA SER A 200 19.35 6.66 -8.63
C SER A 200 20.38 5.60 -8.21
N ASP A 201 20.14 4.87 -7.10
CA ASP A 201 21.14 3.96 -6.51
C ASP A 201 21.28 2.62 -7.29
N ASN A 202 20.45 2.40 -8.33
CA ASN A 202 20.50 1.26 -9.25
C ASN A 202 20.59 -0.08 -8.50
N MET A 203 19.68 -0.27 -7.56
CA MET A 203 19.57 -1.50 -6.80
C MET A 203 19.06 -2.63 -7.70
N ARG A 204 19.43 -3.87 -7.38
CA ARG A 204 19.11 -5.07 -8.16
C ARG A 204 18.63 -6.19 -7.27
N LEU A 205 17.61 -6.90 -7.74
CA LEU A 205 17.13 -8.14 -7.15
C LEU A 205 17.86 -9.31 -7.80
N HIS A 206 18.53 -10.10 -6.97
CA HIS A 206 19.23 -11.31 -7.38
C HIS A 206 18.53 -12.52 -6.76
N ALA A 207 18.01 -13.41 -7.61
CA ALA A 207 17.42 -14.67 -7.20
C ALA A 207 18.37 -15.82 -7.56
N LEU A 208 18.80 -16.57 -6.55
CA LEU A 208 19.73 -17.68 -6.66
C LEU A 208 18.96 -19.00 -6.52
N GLU A 209 18.61 -19.59 -7.65
CA GLU A 209 17.79 -20.81 -7.72
C GLU A 209 18.62 -22.08 -7.48
N ASN A 210 18.07 -23.04 -6.75
CA ASN A 210 18.64 -24.38 -6.53
C ASN A 210 20.08 -24.38 -5.98
N GLY A 211 20.41 -23.42 -5.10
CA GLY A 211 21.74 -23.29 -4.50
C GLY A 211 22.81 -22.66 -5.41
N ALA A 212 22.39 -22.04 -6.51
CA ALA A 212 23.27 -21.30 -7.40
C ALA A 212 24.08 -20.21 -6.67
N GLN A 213 25.26 -19.92 -7.18
CA GLN A 213 26.06 -18.76 -6.79
C GLN A 213 25.91 -17.64 -7.82
N ILE A 214 26.40 -16.44 -7.45
CA ILE A 214 26.40 -15.30 -8.37
C ILE A 214 27.19 -15.66 -9.63
N GLY A 215 26.51 -15.53 -10.77
CA GLY A 215 27.06 -15.82 -12.10
C GLY A 215 26.80 -17.25 -12.60
N ASP A 216 26.26 -18.14 -11.76
CA ASP A 216 25.86 -19.47 -12.19
C ASP A 216 24.58 -19.44 -13.06
N PRO A 217 24.28 -20.49 -13.83
CA PRO A 217 23.06 -20.55 -14.63
C PRO A 217 21.74 -20.35 -13.85
N GLY A 218 21.71 -20.68 -12.55
CA GLY A 218 20.55 -20.46 -11.67
C GLY A 218 20.49 -19.06 -11.04
N HIS A 219 21.38 -18.15 -11.43
CA HIS A 219 21.36 -16.76 -10.99
C HIS A 219 20.44 -15.93 -11.91
N VAL A 220 19.25 -15.64 -11.44
CA VAL A 220 18.23 -14.85 -12.15
C VAL A 220 18.23 -13.42 -11.63
N TRP A 221 18.45 -12.46 -12.52
CA TRP A 221 18.44 -11.03 -12.25
C TRP A 221 18.09 -10.27 -13.53
N SER A 222 18.05 -8.94 -13.49
CA SER A 222 17.62 -8.11 -14.63
C SER A 222 18.45 -8.26 -15.91
N ALA A 223 19.68 -8.78 -15.83
CA ALA A 223 20.51 -9.08 -17.00
C ALA A 223 20.37 -10.53 -17.51
N SER A 224 19.59 -11.37 -16.82
CA SER A 224 19.28 -12.73 -17.29
C SER A 224 18.33 -12.66 -18.49
N LEU A 225 18.53 -13.55 -19.47
CA LEU A 225 17.71 -13.59 -20.70
C LEU A 225 16.38 -14.33 -20.52
N HIS A 226 15.92 -14.57 -19.29
CA HIS A 226 14.68 -15.30 -19.03
C HIS A 226 13.47 -14.40 -19.28
N SER A 227 12.43 -14.96 -19.89
CA SER A 227 11.20 -14.24 -20.20
C SER A 227 9.98 -14.83 -19.46
N PRO A 228 8.86 -14.09 -19.38
CA PRO A 228 7.59 -14.62 -18.83
C PRO A 228 7.15 -15.95 -19.47
N GLU A 229 7.52 -16.18 -20.73
CA GLU A 229 7.25 -17.41 -21.46
C GLU A 229 8.01 -18.62 -20.90
N ASP A 230 9.27 -18.45 -20.49
CA ASP A 230 10.11 -19.53 -19.92
C ASP A 230 9.54 -20.02 -18.58
N THR A 231 9.04 -19.09 -17.78
CA THR A 231 8.44 -19.37 -16.47
C THR A 231 7.11 -20.11 -16.58
N ARG A 232 6.38 -19.95 -17.68
CA ARG A 232 5.16 -20.72 -17.95
C ARG A 232 5.45 -22.21 -18.18
N GLU A 233 6.66 -22.56 -18.62
CA GLU A 233 7.12 -23.96 -18.71
C GLU A 233 7.58 -24.53 -17.36
N GLY A 234 7.59 -23.72 -16.31
CA GLY A 234 7.93 -24.12 -14.94
C GLY A 234 9.42 -24.39 -14.72
N LYS A 235 10.29 -23.93 -15.63
CA LYS A 235 11.73 -24.23 -15.61
C LYS A 235 12.50 -23.28 -14.71
N ASN A 236 12.36 -21.97 -14.93
CA ASN A 236 13.11 -20.92 -14.24
C ASN A 236 12.16 -19.75 -13.91
N GLY A 237 12.52 -18.93 -12.92
CA GLY A 237 11.89 -17.63 -12.71
C GLY A 237 12.44 -16.56 -13.66
N PHE A 238 11.81 -15.38 -13.61
CA PHE A 238 12.23 -14.20 -14.36
C PHE A 238 12.13 -12.94 -13.51
N VAL A 239 12.92 -11.92 -13.85
CA VAL A 239 12.87 -10.60 -13.23
C VAL A 239 12.39 -9.59 -14.26
N VAL A 240 11.44 -8.73 -13.88
CA VAL A 240 11.08 -7.55 -14.66
C VAL A 240 11.49 -6.29 -13.91
N TYR A 241 12.06 -5.34 -14.64
CA TYR A 241 12.29 -3.99 -14.17
C TYR A 241 11.10 -3.09 -14.53
N LEU A 242 10.67 -2.27 -13.59
CA LEU A 242 9.57 -1.34 -13.69
C LEU A 242 10.01 0.03 -13.19
N GLY A 243 9.40 1.09 -13.73
CA GLY A 243 9.68 2.46 -13.32
C GLY A 243 10.50 3.24 -14.35
N ASP A 244 10.46 4.56 -14.21
CA ASP A 244 11.34 5.49 -14.90
C ASP A 244 12.37 6.05 -13.90
N ALA A 245 13.65 5.86 -14.20
CA ALA A 245 14.75 6.34 -13.37
C ALA A 245 15.01 7.84 -13.53
N ASP A 246 14.51 8.43 -14.62
CA ASP A 246 14.68 9.85 -14.96
C ASP A 246 13.48 10.71 -14.52
N ALA A 247 12.43 10.10 -13.97
CA ALA A 247 11.29 10.81 -13.39
C ALA A 247 11.69 11.62 -12.13
N ASP A 248 10.99 12.73 -11.88
CA ASP A 248 11.22 13.60 -10.71
C ASP A 248 11.20 12.83 -9.38
N ILE A 249 10.28 11.86 -9.27
CA ILE A 249 10.26 10.86 -8.20
C ILE A 249 10.40 9.48 -8.86
N PRO A 250 11.61 8.90 -8.90
CA PRO A 250 11.89 7.72 -9.70
C PRO A 250 11.52 6.45 -8.92
N TYR A 251 10.22 6.23 -8.73
CA TYR A 251 9.69 4.98 -8.19
C TYR A 251 10.04 3.83 -9.14
N GLN A 252 11.01 3.03 -8.74
CA GLN A 252 11.55 1.91 -9.50
C GLN A 252 11.34 0.61 -8.73
N ALA A 253 11.11 -0.47 -9.46
CA ALA A 253 10.99 -1.79 -8.85
C ALA A 253 11.55 -2.89 -9.75
N GLU A 254 12.14 -3.91 -9.14
CA GLU A 254 12.40 -5.20 -9.77
C GLU A 254 11.50 -6.25 -9.15
N VAL A 255 10.78 -6.99 -10.00
CA VAL A 255 9.85 -8.04 -9.57
C VAL A 255 10.34 -9.36 -10.10
N TYR A 256 10.78 -10.23 -9.20
CA TYR A 256 11.04 -11.63 -9.49
C TYR A 256 9.74 -12.42 -9.40
N THR A 257 9.43 -13.18 -10.44
CA THR A 257 8.28 -14.09 -10.50
C THR A 257 8.77 -15.51 -10.71
N PHE A 258 8.28 -16.43 -9.90
CA PHE A 258 8.66 -17.84 -9.94
C PHE A 258 7.42 -18.74 -9.71
N PRO A 259 7.34 -19.96 -10.26
CA PRO A 259 6.20 -20.86 -10.04
C PRO A 259 5.90 -21.14 -8.54
N GLU A 260 4.62 -21.11 -8.17
CA GLU A 260 4.15 -21.34 -6.79
C GLU A 260 4.75 -22.60 -6.17
N GLY A 261 5.07 -22.51 -4.87
CA GLY A 261 5.34 -23.68 -4.05
C GLY A 261 6.76 -24.22 -4.16
N GLN A 262 7.66 -23.52 -4.86
CA GLN A 262 9.10 -23.72 -4.64
C GLN A 262 9.72 -22.68 -3.72
N MET A 263 9.16 -21.47 -3.58
CA MET A 263 9.64 -20.54 -2.53
C MET A 263 9.52 -21.15 -1.12
N ASN A 264 8.54 -22.05 -0.93
CA ASN A 264 8.29 -22.81 0.31
C ASN A 264 8.98 -24.20 0.35
N ARG A 265 9.72 -24.60 -0.70
CA ARG A 265 10.62 -25.77 -0.59
C ARG A 265 11.92 -25.24 -0.02
N ASP A 266 12.30 -25.71 1.17
CA ASP A 266 13.54 -25.33 1.87
C ASP A 266 14.68 -24.99 0.89
N GLY A 267 15.02 -23.70 0.81
CA GLY A 267 16.20 -23.23 0.08
C GLY A 267 16.13 -23.29 -1.46
N ALA A 268 14.95 -23.34 -2.09
CA ALA A 268 14.89 -23.37 -3.55
C ALA A 268 15.36 -22.05 -4.20
N VAL A 269 15.16 -20.90 -3.55
CA VAL A 269 15.62 -19.60 -4.05
C VAL A 269 16.17 -18.75 -2.90
N ASP A 270 17.45 -18.36 -3.00
CA ASP A 270 18.09 -17.36 -2.12
C ASP A 270 17.98 -15.97 -2.76
N LEU A 271 17.27 -15.05 -2.11
CA LEU A 271 17.03 -13.70 -2.60
C LEU A 271 17.98 -12.70 -1.95
N ARG A 272 18.69 -11.93 -2.79
CA ARG A 272 19.65 -10.91 -2.34
C ARG A 272 19.39 -9.59 -3.03
N VAL A 273 19.66 -8.50 -2.31
CA VAL A 273 19.65 -7.16 -2.89
C VAL A 273 21.08 -6.73 -3.18
N GLY A 274 21.38 -6.49 -4.44
CA GLY A 274 22.66 -5.96 -4.90
C GLY A 274 22.58 -4.45 -5.03
N VAL A 275 23.56 -3.73 -4.47
CA VAL A 275 23.69 -2.28 -4.65
C VAL A 275 25.11 -1.99 -5.12
N THR A 276 25.23 -1.36 -6.29
CA THR A 276 26.55 -0.94 -6.80
C THR A 276 26.97 0.33 -6.07
N VAL A 277 28.18 0.36 -5.53
CA VAL A 277 28.73 1.55 -4.88
C VAL A 277 29.07 2.59 -5.95
N THR A 278 28.51 3.79 -5.82
CA THR A 278 28.69 4.93 -6.71
C THR A 278 29.10 6.16 -5.92
N GLU A 279 29.61 7.19 -6.60
CA GLU A 279 29.87 8.50 -5.98
C GLU A 279 28.63 9.11 -5.32
N LYS A 280 27.44 8.77 -5.83
CA LYS A 280 26.16 9.27 -5.33
C LYS A 280 25.69 8.57 -4.05
N ASN A 281 26.20 7.38 -3.75
CA ASN A 281 25.69 6.54 -2.66
C ASN A 281 26.71 6.05 -1.64
N CYS A 282 28.00 6.21 -1.90
CA CYS A 282 29.03 5.82 -0.95
C CYS A 282 28.94 6.62 0.36
N GLY A 283 29.20 5.95 1.49
CA GLY A 283 29.28 6.55 2.82
C GLY A 283 27.96 7.05 3.39
N ARG A 284 26.82 6.81 2.73
CA ARG A 284 25.49 7.19 3.21
C ARG A 284 24.57 5.97 3.34
N GLU A 285 23.45 6.18 4.02
CA GLU A 285 22.37 5.21 4.05
C GLU A 285 21.62 5.20 2.71
N VAL A 286 21.18 4.02 2.29
CA VAL A 286 20.28 3.82 1.16
C VAL A 286 19.03 3.06 1.63
N ASP A 287 17.90 3.46 1.06
CA ASP A 287 16.59 2.96 1.44
C ASP A 287 15.94 2.19 0.30
N ALA A 288 15.24 1.11 0.65
CA ALA A 288 14.40 0.35 -0.25
C ALA A 288 13.26 -0.30 0.51
N MET A 289 12.33 -0.89 -0.22
CA MET A 289 11.24 -1.69 0.31
C MET A 289 11.18 -3.02 -0.41
N THR A 290 10.93 -4.09 0.32
CA THR A 290 10.63 -5.40 -0.24
C THR A 290 9.15 -5.71 -0.08
N ILE A 291 8.59 -6.39 -1.09
CA ILE A 291 7.24 -6.95 -1.03
C ILE A 291 7.31 -8.40 -1.45
N GLN A 292 6.76 -9.30 -0.66
CA GLN A 292 6.65 -10.71 -1.01
C GLN A 292 5.18 -11.11 -1.07
N THR A 293 4.83 -11.90 -2.08
CA THR A 293 3.52 -12.52 -2.17
C THR A 293 3.62 -14.00 -2.50
N ASN A 294 2.83 -14.80 -1.80
CA ASN A 294 2.68 -16.24 -2.05
C ASN A 294 1.31 -16.50 -2.67
N ALA A 295 1.29 -16.97 -3.92
CA ALA A 295 0.07 -17.29 -4.67
C ALA A 295 -1.02 -16.18 -4.64
N GLY A 296 -0.63 -14.92 -4.40
CA GLY A 296 -1.56 -13.80 -4.24
C GLY A 296 -2.40 -13.80 -2.95
N GLN A 297 -2.03 -14.60 -1.93
CA GLN A 297 -2.77 -14.76 -0.66
C GLN A 297 -2.15 -13.99 0.50
N THR A 298 -0.85 -14.17 0.72
CA THR A 298 -0.10 -13.49 1.78
C THR A 298 0.73 -12.39 1.16
N LEU A 299 0.69 -11.18 1.71
CA LEU A 299 1.52 -10.05 1.26
C LEU A 299 2.31 -9.50 2.44
N ILE A 300 3.63 -9.58 2.37
CA ILE A 300 4.55 -9.09 3.40
C ILE A 300 5.33 -7.92 2.81
N GLN A 301 5.34 -6.79 3.52
CA GLN A 301 6.14 -5.62 3.17
C GLN A 301 7.20 -5.42 4.24
N SER A 302 8.41 -5.04 3.85
CA SER A 302 9.50 -4.76 4.77
C SER A 302 10.37 -3.63 4.24
N GLU A 303 10.78 -2.73 5.14
CA GLU A 303 11.71 -1.66 4.80
C GLU A 303 13.15 -2.16 4.92
N ILE A 304 14.00 -1.67 4.02
CA ILE A 304 15.43 -1.87 4.05
C ILE A 304 16.06 -0.50 4.26
N ALA A 305 16.84 -0.38 5.33
CA ALA A 305 17.84 0.66 5.49
C ALA A 305 19.23 -0.02 5.51
N ALA A 306 20.15 0.46 4.68
CA ALA A 306 21.49 -0.11 4.58
C ALA A 306 22.55 0.99 4.50
N GLN A 307 23.54 0.91 5.38
CA GLN A 307 24.70 1.80 5.33
C GLN A 307 25.66 1.36 4.21
N MET A 308 25.86 2.23 3.22
CA MET A 308 26.79 1.96 2.14
C MET A 308 28.26 2.11 2.58
N PRO A 309 29.18 1.30 2.03
CA PRO A 309 30.62 1.42 2.25
C PRO A 309 31.20 2.76 1.82
N SER A 310 32.45 3.01 2.19
CA SER A 310 33.17 4.23 1.82
C SER A 310 33.33 4.38 0.30
N CYS A 311 33.62 5.60 -0.15
CA CYS A 311 33.84 5.92 -1.58
C CYS A 311 35.12 5.29 -2.16
N GLU A 312 35.94 4.65 -1.35
CA GLU A 312 37.08 3.84 -1.82
C GLU A 312 36.61 2.55 -2.53
N LYS A 313 35.35 2.18 -2.34
CA LYS A 313 34.72 0.95 -2.84
C LYS A 313 33.85 1.17 -4.07
N ILE A 314 33.94 2.33 -4.72
CA ILE A 314 33.18 2.63 -5.95
C ILE A 314 33.42 1.55 -7.01
N GLY A 315 32.34 1.07 -7.62
CA GLY A 315 32.34 -0.02 -8.60
C GLY A 315 32.22 -1.43 -7.99
N GLU A 316 32.38 -1.59 -6.67
CA GLU A 316 32.04 -2.85 -5.99
C GLU A 316 30.52 -2.97 -5.81
N VAL A 317 30.02 -4.21 -5.73
CA VAL A 317 28.61 -4.51 -5.44
C VAL A 317 28.50 -5.02 -4.02
N VAL A 318 27.64 -4.38 -3.23
CA VAL A 318 27.27 -4.83 -1.89
C VAL A 318 26.03 -5.69 -1.99
N PHE A 319 26.09 -6.90 -1.44
CA PHE A 319 24.92 -7.77 -1.33
C PHE A 319 24.34 -7.68 0.08
N LEU A 320 23.12 -7.18 0.18
CA LEU A 320 22.33 -7.20 1.40
C LEU A 320 21.61 -8.56 1.47
N GLN A 321 21.96 -9.33 2.49
CA GLN A 321 21.36 -10.63 2.78
C GLN A 321 20.19 -10.45 3.76
N ASP A 322 19.32 -11.47 3.82
CA ASP A 322 18.25 -11.58 4.81
C ASP A 322 17.26 -10.40 4.81
N LYS A 323 16.99 -9.83 3.63
CA LYS A 323 16.02 -8.73 3.45
C LYS A 323 14.65 -9.19 2.96
N PHE A 324 14.53 -10.48 2.66
CA PHE A 324 13.30 -11.15 2.32
C PHE A 324 12.98 -12.15 3.44
N SER A 325 11.71 -12.21 3.83
CA SER A 325 11.21 -13.15 4.83
C SER A 325 11.17 -14.56 4.26
N ASP A 326 11.49 -15.55 5.08
CA ASP A 326 11.24 -16.95 4.77
C ASP A 326 9.73 -17.21 4.87
N LEU A 327 9.08 -17.35 3.70
CA LEU A 327 7.63 -17.54 3.61
C LEU A 327 7.19 -18.92 4.12
N ALA A 328 8.11 -19.88 4.27
CA ALA A 328 7.81 -21.20 4.83
C ALA A 328 7.26 -21.12 6.28
N ILE A 329 7.55 -20.03 7.00
CA ILE A 329 7.24 -19.89 8.43
C ILE A 329 5.84 -19.32 8.70
N VAL A 330 5.14 -18.78 7.70
CA VAL A 330 3.89 -18.00 7.94
C VAL A 330 2.59 -18.83 7.81
N SER A 331 2.68 -20.14 7.55
CA SER A 331 1.49 -21.02 7.51
C SER A 331 1.25 -21.69 8.86
N ASN A 332 0.49 -21.05 9.75
CA ASN A 332 -0.14 -21.67 10.92
C ASN A 332 -1.64 -21.40 10.94
#